data_AF-A0A1Y2CWM0-F1
#
_entry.id   AF-A0A1Y2CWM0-F1
#
_cell.length_a   1.000
_cell.length_b   1.000
_cell.length_c   1.000
_cell.angle_alpha   90.00
_cell.angle_beta   90.00
_cell.angle_gamma   90.00
#
_symmetry.space_group_name_H-M   'P 1'
#
loop_
_entity.id
_entity.type
_entity.pdbx_description
1 polymer ?
#
loop_
_entity_poly.entity_id
_entity_poly.type
_entity_poly.pdbx_seq_one_letter_code
_entity_poly.pdbx_strand_id
1 'polypeptide(L)'
;MFAMTGAGLYAAIVGAVSSLAMGLDASGRLYKQKLDELHEYMRWKDLAPPTRRKILKYYDLKYRGKYFEEATLLNEMNDSLKMEIAIHNCRDLISKVSFLRRQESDGRDELFVGKVASEFLPCYFVAGDIIFTQGQVGMEMYSLFPEQLTSWHKENMCNT
;
A
#
# COMPACT_ATOMS: atom_id res chain seq x y z
N MET A 1 -14.06 -4.49 53.58
CA MET A 1 -15.09 -4.29 52.54
C MET A 1 -14.64 -3.26 51.50
N PHE A 2 -14.31 -2.02 51.88
CA PHE A 2 -13.85 -0.96 50.96
C PHE A 2 -12.65 -1.33 50.07
N ALA A 3 -11.67 -2.07 50.61
CA ALA A 3 -10.50 -2.52 49.84
C ALA A 3 -10.87 -3.47 48.69
N MET A 4 -11.89 -4.32 48.87
CA MET A 4 -12.32 -5.25 47.82
C MET A 4 -13.10 -4.52 46.71
N THR A 5 -13.93 -3.55 47.10
CA THR A 5 -14.64 -2.69 46.14
C THR A 5 -13.66 -1.83 45.33
N GLY A 6 -12.63 -1.27 45.98
CA GLY A 6 -11.58 -0.50 45.32
C GLY A 6 -10.74 -1.33 44.34
N ALA A 7 -10.36 -2.55 44.72
CA ALA A 7 -9.65 -3.47 43.84
C ALA A 7 -10.48 -3.84 42.60
N GLY A 8 -11.79 -4.07 42.76
CA GLY A 8 -12.71 -4.33 41.65
C GLY A 8 -12.80 -3.16 40.67
N LEU A 9 -12.96 -1.93 41.18
CA LEU A 9 -13.00 -0.72 40.35
C LEU A 9 -11.68 -0.51 39.60
N TYR A 10 -10.55 -0.70 40.28
CA TYR A 10 -9.23 -0.59 39.65
C TYR A 10 -9.04 -1.60 38.52
N ALA A 11 -9.36 -2.87 38.76
CA ALA A 11 -9.29 -3.91 37.74
C ALA A 11 -10.18 -3.61 36.53
N ALA A 12 -11.40 -3.09 36.76
CA ALA A 12 -12.31 -2.69 35.68
C ALA A 12 -11.74 -1.54 34.83
N ILE A 13 -11.17 -0.51 35.46
CA ILE A 13 -10.55 0.62 34.75
C ILE A 13 -9.34 0.14 33.93
N VAL A 14 -8.44 -0.65 34.53
CA VAL A 14 -7.27 -1.19 33.83
C VAL A 14 -7.68 -2.08 32.66
N GLY A 15 -8.71 -2.90 32.83
CA GLY A 15 -9.27 -3.73 31.76
C GLY A 15 -9.83 -2.90 30.61
N ALA A 16 -10.61 -1.86 30.93
CA ALA A 16 -11.16 -0.94 29.92
C ALA A 16 -10.06 -0.21 29.15
N VAL A 17 -9.05 0.33 29.84
CA VAL A 17 -7.90 1.01 29.22
C VAL A 17 -7.12 0.05 28.32
N SER A 18 -6.88 -1.18 28.77
CA SER A 18 -6.18 -2.21 27.99
C SER A 18 -6.93 -2.58 26.71
N SER A 19 -8.26 -2.74 26.80
CA SER A 19 -9.11 -3.04 25.64
C SER A 19 -9.11 -1.90 24.62
N LEU A 20 -9.23 -0.65 25.08
CA LEU A 20 -9.15 0.53 24.22
C LEU A 20 -7.79 0.65 23.54
N ALA A 21 -6.70 0.44 24.29
CA ALA A 21 -5.34 0.47 23.73
C ALA A 21 -5.15 -0.57 22.61
N MET A 22 -5.73 -1.76 22.76
CA MET A 22 -5.68 -2.80 21.71
C MET A 22 -6.50 -2.46 20.48
N GLY A 23 -7.60 -1.71 20.62
CA GLY A 23 -8.47 -1.31 19.52
C GLY A 23 -7.92 -0.14 18.69
N LEU A 24 -7.17 0.78 19.31
CA LEU A 24 -6.71 2.02 18.67
C LEU A 24 -5.63 1.83 17.60
N ASP A 25 -4.76 0.80 17.73
CA ASP A 25 -3.68 0.54 16.77
C ASP A 25 -3.67 -0.90 16.25
N ALA A 26 -4.85 -1.39 15.84
CA ALA A 26 -4.96 -2.71 15.24
C ALA A 26 -4.11 -2.85 13.95
N SER A 27 -4.14 -1.82 13.08
CA SER A 27 -3.41 -1.82 11.81
C SER A 27 -1.88 -1.75 11.96
N GLY A 28 -1.36 -0.94 12.90
CA GLY A 28 0.07 -0.85 13.18
C GLY A 28 0.59 -2.10 13.90
N ARG A 29 -0.22 -2.71 14.78
CA ARG A 29 0.11 -4.01 15.37
C ARG A 29 0.21 -5.11 14.32
N LEU A 30 -0.74 -5.18 13.39
CA LEU A 30 -0.72 -6.17 12.30
C LEU A 30 0.49 -5.97 11.39
N TYR A 31 0.86 -4.72 11.10
CA TYR A 31 2.09 -4.40 10.36
C TYR A 31 3.34 -4.92 11.07
N LYS A 32 3.48 -4.70 12.38
CA LYS A 32 4.60 -5.23 13.18
C LYS A 32 4.65 -6.75 13.15
N GLN A 33 3.51 -7.41 13.35
CA GLN A 33 3.42 -8.88 13.27
C GLN A 33 3.89 -9.41 11.91
N LYS A 34 3.48 -8.76 10.81
CA LYS A 34 3.92 -9.14 9.47
C LYS A 34 5.40 -8.89 9.22
N LEU A 35 5.97 -7.82 9.78
CA LEU A 35 7.42 -7.58 9.72
C LEU A 35 8.22 -8.61 10.52
N ASP A 36 7.73 -9.04 11.68
CA ASP A 36 8.39 -10.07 12.49
C ASP A 36 8.41 -11.42 11.76
N GLU A 37 7.28 -11.81 11.16
CA GLU A 37 7.17 -13.01 10.30
C GLU A 37 8.17 -12.94 9.13
N LEU A 38 8.30 -11.77 8.51
CA LEU A 38 9.26 -11.53 7.42
C LEU A 38 10.71 -11.64 7.90
N HIS A 39 11.04 -11.10 9.08
CA HIS A 39 12.37 -11.23 9.67
C HIS A 39 12.74 -12.69 9.93
N GLU A 40 11.82 -13.49 10.46
CA GLU A 40 12.02 -14.91 10.70
C GLU A 40 12.26 -15.67 9.39
N TYR A 41 11.45 -15.40 8.36
CA TYR A 41 11.63 -15.97 7.03
C TYR A 41 13.02 -15.65 6.44
N MET A 42 13.45 -14.39 6.52
CA MET A 42 14.76 -13.96 6.02
C MET A 42 15.93 -14.60 6.77
N ARG A 43 15.75 -14.85 8.07
CA ARG A 43 16.74 -15.57 8.89
C ARG A 43 16.78 -17.05 8.53
N TRP A 44 15.63 -17.69 8.34
CA TRP A 44 15.54 -19.10 7.95
C TRP A 44 16.16 -19.37 6.58
N LYS A 45 15.97 -18.45 5.62
CA LYS A 45 16.58 -18.53 4.28
C LYS A 45 18.01 -18.02 4.19
N ASP A 46 18.59 -17.56 5.29
CA ASP A 46 19.92 -16.94 5.36
C ASP A 46 20.18 -15.91 4.25
N LEU A 47 19.23 -14.99 4.04
CA LEU A 47 19.37 -13.98 2.99
C LEU A 47 20.54 -13.05 3.29
N ALA A 48 21.28 -12.63 2.27
CA ALA A 48 22.36 -11.66 2.44
C ALA A 48 21.83 -10.31 2.98
N PRO A 49 22.62 -9.58 3.80
CA PRO A 49 22.25 -8.26 4.33
C PRO A 49 21.69 -7.24 3.31
N PRO A 50 22.23 -7.10 2.07
CA PRO A 50 21.65 -6.17 1.09
C PRO A 50 20.23 -6.56 0.67
N THR A 51 19.98 -7.85 0.46
CA THR A 51 18.64 -8.37 0.09
C THR A 51 17.63 -8.14 1.21
N ARG A 52 18.04 -8.34 2.47
CA ARG A 52 17.17 -8.05 3.63
C ARG A 52 16.75 -6.58 3.68
N ARG A 53 17.71 -5.66 3.52
CA ARG A 53 17.42 -4.21 3.49
C ARG A 53 16.48 -3.83 2.35
N LYS A 54 16.67 -4.44 1.17
CA LYS A 54 15.83 -4.21 -0.01
C LYS A 54 14.39 -4.66 0.24
N ILE A 55 14.20 -5.86 0.80
CA ILE A 55 12.89 -6.39 1.17
C ILE A 55 12.20 -5.47 2.19
N LEU A 56 12.91 -5.03 3.22
CA LEU A 56 12.35 -4.12 4.23
C LEU A 56 11.94 -2.76 3.63
N LYS A 57 12.78 -2.17 2.76
CA LYS A 57 12.46 -0.91 2.05
C LYS A 57 11.24 -1.07 1.14
N TYR A 58 11.09 -2.23 0.49
CA TYR A 58 9.91 -2.54 -0.31
C TYR A 58 8.63 -2.58 0.53
N TYR A 59 8.64 -3.30 1.66
CA TYR A 59 7.48 -3.39 2.55
C TYR A 59 7.12 -2.04 3.18
N ASP A 60 8.12 -1.24 3.55
CA ASP A 60 7.90 0.10 4.08
C ASP A 60 7.26 1.03 3.04
N LEU A 61 7.72 0.97 1.78
CA LEU A 61 7.13 1.72 0.67
C LEU A 61 5.70 1.28 0.36
N LYS A 62 5.44 -0.03 0.36
CA LYS A 62 4.13 -0.63 0.05
C LYS A 62 3.08 -0.30 1.10
N TYR A 63 3.41 -0.41 2.38
CA TYR A 63 2.44 -0.31 3.47
C TYR A 63 2.48 1.03 4.23
N ARG A 64 3.51 1.87 4.05
CA ARG A 64 3.67 3.17 4.75
C ARG A 64 3.41 3.07 6.27
N GLY A 65 3.85 1.98 6.89
CA GLY A 65 3.69 1.73 8.33
C GLY A 65 2.31 1.23 8.78
N LYS A 66 1.36 1.00 7.87
CA LYS A 66 0.05 0.41 8.19
C LYS A 66 -0.29 -0.71 7.21
N TYR A 67 -0.55 -1.90 7.75
CA TYR A 67 -0.95 -3.02 6.92
C TYR A 67 -2.45 -2.97 6.65
N PHE A 68 -2.81 -2.87 5.37
CA PHE A 68 -4.18 -2.98 4.88
C PHE A 68 -4.21 -4.05 3.79
N GLU A 69 -5.17 -4.97 3.89
CA GLU A 69 -5.42 -5.96 2.84
C GLU A 69 -6.42 -5.38 1.85
N GLU A 70 -5.92 -4.54 0.94
CA GLU A 70 -6.74 -3.81 -0.02
C GLU A 70 -7.60 -4.74 -0.89
N ALA A 71 -7.04 -5.88 -1.33
CA ALA A 71 -7.79 -6.85 -2.14
C ALA A 71 -9.03 -7.39 -1.42
N THR A 72 -8.92 -7.72 -0.13
CA THR A 72 -10.05 -8.21 0.68
C THR A 72 -11.08 -7.11 0.89
N LEU A 73 -10.62 -5.90 1.25
CA LEU A 73 -11.49 -4.74 1.45
C LEU A 73 -12.26 -4.36 0.19
N LEU A 74 -11.59 -4.35 -0.96
CA LEU A 74 -12.22 -4.08 -2.25
C LEU A 74 -13.18 -5.21 -2.65
N ASN A 75 -12.90 -6.47 -2.30
CA ASN A 75 -13.78 -7.59 -2.65
C ASN A 75 -15.12 -7.59 -1.88
N GLU A 76 -15.15 -7.01 -0.68
CA GLU A 76 -16.38 -6.83 0.11
C GLU A 76 -17.31 -5.76 -0.47
N MET A 77 -16.81 -4.89 -1.35
CA MET A 77 -17.58 -3.80 -1.95
C MET A 77 -18.31 -4.23 -3.22
N ASN A 78 -19.37 -3.50 -3.60
CA ASN A 78 -20.01 -3.67 -4.91
C ASN A 78 -19.13 -3.09 -6.02
N ASP A 79 -19.37 -3.51 -7.27
CA ASP A 79 -18.53 -3.10 -8.40
C ASP A 79 -18.58 -1.58 -8.65
N SER A 80 -19.71 -0.93 -8.34
CA SER A 80 -19.83 0.53 -8.44
C SER A 80 -18.88 1.27 -7.51
N LEU A 81 -18.79 0.87 -6.24
CA LEU A 81 -17.89 1.46 -5.25
C LEU A 81 -16.43 1.18 -5.59
N LYS A 82 -16.11 -0.04 -6.05
CA LYS A 82 -14.75 -0.37 -6.53
C LYS A 82 -14.34 0.55 -7.67
N MET A 83 -15.25 0.79 -8.61
CA MET A 83 -15.00 1.68 -9.75
C MET A 83 -14.78 3.12 -9.29
N GLU A 84 -15.59 3.62 -8.35
CA GLU A 84 -15.44 4.98 -7.81
C GLU A 84 -14.10 5.17 -7.09
N ILE A 85 -13.69 4.20 -6.27
CA ILE A 85 -12.37 4.20 -5.60
C ILE A 85 -11.23 4.15 -6.62
N ALA A 86 -11.34 3.29 -7.63
CA ALA A 86 -10.33 3.18 -8.68
C ALA A 86 -10.19 4.51 -9.45
N ILE A 87 -11.30 5.15 -9.81
CA ILE A 87 -11.31 6.47 -10.45
C ILE A 87 -10.63 7.48 -9.53
N HIS A 88 -10.99 7.50 -8.24
CA HIS A 88 -10.40 8.44 -7.28
C HIS A 88 -8.87 8.29 -7.19
N ASN A 89 -8.37 7.06 -7.07
CA ASN A 89 -6.94 6.76 -6.97
C ASN A 89 -6.18 7.09 -8.25
N CYS A 90 -6.77 6.84 -9.42
CA CYS A 90 -6.13 7.00 -10.72
C CYS A 90 -6.45 8.34 -11.42
N ARG A 91 -7.28 9.22 -10.83
CA ARG A 91 -7.74 10.47 -11.46
C ARG A 91 -6.59 11.36 -11.91
N ASP A 92 -5.62 11.54 -11.02
CA ASP A 92 -4.44 12.36 -11.29
C ASP A 92 -3.48 11.72 -12.29
N LEU A 93 -3.51 10.39 -12.41
CA LEU A 93 -2.72 9.64 -13.37
C LEU A 93 -3.33 9.75 -14.77
N ILE A 94 -4.62 9.46 -14.89
CA ILE A 94 -5.38 9.47 -16.15
C ILE A 94 -5.41 10.88 -16.75
N SER A 95 -5.53 11.92 -15.92
CA SER A 95 -5.50 13.32 -16.38
C SER A 95 -4.15 13.76 -16.96
N LYS A 96 -3.04 13.10 -16.58
CA LYS A 96 -1.70 13.38 -17.09
C LYS A 96 -1.37 12.61 -18.37
N VAL A 97 -1.99 11.46 -18.57
CA VAL A 97 -1.76 10.63 -19.75
C VAL A 97 -2.68 11.09 -20.89
N SER A 98 -2.11 11.78 -21.88
CA SER A 98 -2.85 12.43 -22.96
C SER A 98 -3.75 11.49 -23.77
N PHE A 99 -3.33 10.24 -24.00
CA PHE A 99 -4.12 9.27 -24.78
C PHE A 99 -5.22 8.56 -23.98
N LEU A 100 -5.18 8.62 -22.64
CA LEU A 100 -6.26 8.09 -21.77
C LEU A 100 -7.38 9.12 -21.54
N ARG A 101 -7.17 10.37 -21.96
CA ARG A 101 -8.19 11.42 -21.91
C ARG A 101 -9.13 11.26 -23.08
N ARG A 102 -10.28 10.63 -22.84
CA ARG A 102 -11.38 10.63 -23.79
C ARG A 102 -12.03 12.02 -23.82
N GLN A 103 -12.26 12.56 -25.03
CA GLN A 103 -12.86 13.89 -25.25
C GLN A 103 -14.10 13.82 -26.14
N GLU A 104 -14.74 12.65 -26.25
CA GLU A 104 -15.82 12.44 -27.22
C GLU A 104 -17.18 12.96 -26.76
N SER A 105 -17.30 13.45 -25.51
CA SER A 105 -18.47 14.18 -25.00
C SER A 105 -19.81 13.44 -25.20
N ASP A 106 -19.77 12.12 -25.23
CA ASP A 106 -20.92 11.24 -25.50
C ASP A 106 -21.61 10.74 -24.21
N GLY A 107 -21.24 11.31 -23.05
CA GLY A 107 -21.74 10.92 -21.73
C GLY A 107 -21.19 9.59 -21.20
N ARG A 108 -20.27 8.90 -21.92
CA ARG A 108 -19.69 7.61 -21.50
C ARG A 108 -18.25 7.72 -21.00
N ASP A 109 -17.75 8.95 -20.85
CA ASP A 109 -16.36 9.19 -20.45
C ASP A 109 -16.06 8.69 -19.04
N GLU A 110 -17.01 8.80 -18.10
CA GLU A 110 -16.83 8.26 -16.74
C GLU A 110 -16.78 6.74 -16.71
N LEU A 111 -17.58 6.06 -17.55
CA LEU A 111 -17.55 4.59 -17.67
C LEU A 111 -16.23 4.11 -18.28
N PHE A 112 -15.70 4.83 -19.26
CA PHE A 112 -14.40 4.54 -19.85
C PHE A 112 -13.28 4.72 -18.83
N VAL A 113 -13.24 5.88 -18.16
CA VAL A 113 -12.25 6.17 -17.12
C VAL A 113 -12.34 5.16 -15.99
N GLY A 114 -13.55 4.78 -15.56
CA GLY A 114 -13.76 3.74 -14.55
C GLY A 114 -13.23 2.38 -14.93
N LYS A 115 -13.48 1.93 -16.16
CA LYS A 115 -12.95 0.66 -16.68
C LYS A 115 -11.43 0.67 -16.83
N VAL A 116 -10.85 1.76 -17.30
CA VAL A 116 -9.40 1.88 -17.39
C VAL A 116 -8.80 1.93 -15.98
N ALA A 117 -9.41 2.68 -15.06
CA ALA A 117 -8.99 2.78 -13.66
C ALA A 117 -9.03 1.43 -12.93
N SER A 118 -10.03 0.59 -13.18
CA SER A 118 -10.14 -0.73 -12.53
C SER A 118 -9.07 -1.73 -12.95
N GLU A 119 -8.47 -1.54 -14.13
CA GLU A 119 -7.38 -2.39 -14.62
C GLU A 119 -5.99 -1.93 -14.13
N PHE A 120 -5.89 -0.73 -13.54
CA PHE A 120 -4.64 -0.27 -12.97
C PHE A 120 -4.35 -0.97 -11.65
N LEU A 121 -3.23 -1.68 -11.60
CA LEU A 121 -2.74 -2.31 -10.38
C LEU A 121 -1.57 -1.50 -9.80
N PRO A 122 -1.58 -1.22 -8.48
CA PRO A 122 -0.46 -0.56 -7.83
C PRO A 122 0.76 -1.49 -7.79
N CYS A 123 1.86 -1.03 -8.38
CA CYS A 123 3.16 -1.71 -8.32
C CYS A 123 4.18 -0.83 -7.59
N TYR A 124 5.01 -1.46 -6.77
CA TYR A 124 6.05 -0.79 -5.98
C TYR A 124 7.41 -1.33 -6.40
N PHE A 125 8.39 -0.45 -6.55
CA PHE A 125 9.75 -0.81 -6.90
C PHE A 125 10.72 -0.08 -5.99
N VAL A 126 11.82 -0.73 -5.64
CA VAL A 126 12.89 -0.14 -4.82
C VAL A 126 14.04 0.29 -5.74
N ALA A 127 14.82 1.29 -5.33
CA ALA A 127 16.03 1.67 -6.03
C ALA A 127 16.93 0.44 -6.29
N GLY A 128 17.36 0.29 -7.55
CA GLY A 128 18.13 -0.87 -8.02
C GLY A 128 17.28 -2.07 -8.47
N ASP A 129 15.96 -1.97 -8.52
CA ASP A 129 15.12 -2.89 -9.29
C ASP A 129 15.16 -2.57 -10.79
N ILE A 130 15.24 -3.63 -11.60
CA ILE A 130 15.17 -3.53 -13.06
C ILE A 130 13.71 -3.76 -13.46
N ILE A 131 13.06 -2.71 -13.96
CA ILE A 131 11.65 -2.77 -14.41
C ILE A 131 11.57 -3.34 -15.83
N PHE A 132 12.49 -2.92 -16.71
CA PHE A 132 12.56 -3.38 -18.08
C PHE A 132 13.96 -3.84 -18.43
N THR A 133 14.06 -4.98 -19.11
CA THR A 133 15.31 -5.46 -19.68
C THR A 133 15.27 -5.29 -21.20
N GLN A 134 16.29 -4.66 -21.76
CA GLN A 134 16.39 -4.48 -23.21
C GLN A 134 16.37 -5.83 -23.92
N GLY A 135 15.54 -5.96 -24.96
CA GLY A 135 15.41 -7.18 -25.76
C GLY A 135 14.35 -8.17 -25.27
N GLN A 136 13.68 -7.89 -24.14
CA GLN A 136 12.49 -8.63 -23.73
C GLN A 136 11.22 -8.05 -24.36
N VAL A 137 10.25 -8.91 -24.65
CA VAL A 137 8.92 -8.49 -25.12
C VAL A 137 8.16 -7.88 -23.96
N GLY A 138 7.77 -6.61 -24.08
CA GLY A 138 6.93 -5.93 -23.10
C GLY A 138 5.47 -6.34 -23.26
N MET A 139 4.89 -6.96 -22.23
CA MET A 139 3.47 -7.32 -22.18
C MET A 139 2.63 -6.33 -21.34
N GLU A 140 3.28 -5.43 -20.62
CA GLU A 140 2.65 -4.59 -19.62
C GLU A 140 3.04 -3.12 -19.82
N MET A 141 2.09 -2.23 -19.54
CA MET A 141 2.30 -0.79 -19.56
C MET A 141 2.35 -0.26 -18.13
N TYR A 142 3.36 0.54 -17.83
CA TYR A 142 3.56 1.15 -16.52
C TYR A 142 3.38 2.65 -16.61
N SER A 143 2.57 3.21 -15.70
CA SER A 143 2.35 4.65 -15.57
C SER A 143 2.89 5.12 -14.22
N LEU A 144 3.79 6.11 -14.24
CA LEU A 144 4.48 6.58 -13.04
C LEU A 144 3.67 7.66 -12.31
N PHE A 145 3.61 7.56 -10.99
CA PHE A 145 3.08 8.64 -10.15
C PHE A 145 4.13 9.75 -9.98
N PRO A 146 3.79 11.03 -10.23
CA PRO A 146 4.77 12.12 -10.21
C PRO A 146 5.38 12.41 -8.83
N GLU A 147 4.73 12.01 -7.74
CA GLU A 147 5.30 12.14 -6.40
C GLU A 147 6.51 11.21 -6.19
N GLN A 148 6.63 10.14 -6.97
CA GLN A 148 7.76 9.18 -6.90
C GLN A 148 8.94 9.58 -7.81
N LEU A 149 8.69 10.41 -8.83
CA LEU A 149 9.71 10.89 -9.76
C LEU A 149 10.77 11.78 -9.09
N THR A 150 10.36 12.60 -8.11
CA THR A 150 11.28 13.48 -7.36
C THR A 150 12.19 12.70 -6.40
N SER A 151 11.74 11.54 -5.89
CA SER A 151 12.55 10.65 -5.08
C SER A 151 13.59 9.92 -5.93
N TRP A 152 13.19 9.39 -7.09
CA TRP A 152 14.08 8.68 -8.02
C TRP A 152 15.18 9.59 -8.59
N HIS A 153 14.83 10.84 -8.94
CA HIS A 153 15.80 11.81 -9.46
C HIS A 153 16.87 12.21 -8.43
N LYS A 154 16.51 12.24 -7.13
CA LYS A 154 17.46 12.55 -6.05
C LYS A 154 18.38 11.38 -5.72
N GLU A 155 17.88 10.15 -5.72
CA GLU A 155 18.72 8.97 -5.46
C GLU A 155 19.69 8.67 -6.62
N ASN A 156 19.30 8.91 -7.88
CA ASN A 156 20.19 8.70 -9.03
C ASN A 156 21.22 9.83 -9.25
N MET A 157 20.96 11.05 -8.76
CA MET A 157 21.97 12.13 -8.78
C MET A 157 23.06 11.97 -7.72
N CYS A 158 22.81 11.21 -6.64
CA CYS A 158 23.83 10.91 -5.63
C CYS A 158 24.78 9.75 -6.03
N ASN A 159 24.53 9.09 -7.18
CA ASN A 159 25.31 7.94 -7.64
C ASN A 159 26.07 8.20 -8.96
N THR A 160 26.31 9.46 -9.30
CA THR A 160 27.23 9.93 -10.36
C THR A 160 28.13 11.01 -9.80
#